data_AF-A0A6V7JB13-F1
#
_entry.id   AF-A0A6V7JB13-F1
#
_cell.length_a   1.000
_cell.length_b   1.000
_cell.length_c   1.000
_cell.angle_alpha   90.00
_cell.angle_beta   90.00
_cell.angle_gamma   90.00
#
_symmetry.space_group_name_H-M   'P 1'
#
loop_
_entity.id
_entity.type
_entity.pdbx_description
1 polymer ?
#
loop_
_entity_poly.entity_id
_entity_poly.type
_entity_poly.pdbx_seq_one_letter_code
_entity_poly.pdbx_strand_id
1 'polypeptide(L)'
;LQQVRRIAEDTMKNIHPIYNIKALMIKRELAKDPQLKNENWERFLPKFATKNVSKRKQPKIKREKKPYTPFPPAQPESKLDKQLASGEYFLSKEQKRMRQKKELDARHEEAEKKRQERRSQAFVPPEEDDEKTQNSGQKRKNDDVDIEELKQKVKKGLKKSKK
;
A
#
# COMPACT_ATOMS: atom_id res chain seq x y z
N LEU A 1 -54.88 -10.42 -0.29
CA LEU A 1 -53.69 -10.24 0.57
C LEU A 1 -52.34 -10.41 -0.15
N GLN A 2 -52.26 -11.25 -1.20
CA GLN A 2 -50.99 -11.55 -1.90
C GLN A 2 -50.25 -10.32 -2.47
N GLN A 3 -50.97 -9.31 -2.97
CA GLN A 3 -50.37 -8.08 -3.52
C GLN A 3 -49.66 -7.24 -2.45
N VAL A 4 -50.27 -7.08 -1.28
CA VAL A 4 -49.71 -6.29 -0.16
C VAL A 4 -48.45 -6.98 0.38
N ARG A 5 -48.50 -8.31 0.55
CA ARG A 5 -47.34 -9.10 0.98
C ARG A 5 -46.15 -8.91 0.02
N ARG A 6 -46.39 -9.00 -1.29
CA ARG A 6 -45.35 -8.78 -2.31
C ARG A 6 -44.77 -7.37 -2.24
N ILE A 7 -45.61 -6.34 -2.07
CA ILE A 7 -45.15 -4.97 -1.91
C ILE A 7 -44.25 -4.82 -0.69
N ALA A 8 -44.65 -5.38 0.45
CA ALA A 8 -43.88 -5.31 1.69
C ALA A 8 -42.52 -6.00 1.54
N GLU A 9 -42.50 -7.22 1.00
CA GLU A 9 -41.27 -7.98 0.76
C GLU A 9 -40.32 -7.27 -0.23
N ASP A 10 -40.85 -6.70 -1.32
CA ASP A 10 -40.04 -5.97 -2.30
C ASP A 10 -39.50 -4.66 -1.72
N THR A 11 -40.28 -3.98 -0.86
CA THR A 11 -39.84 -2.77 -0.15
C THR A 11 -38.65 -3.07 0.76
N MET A 12 -38.64 -4.23 1.43
CA MET A 12 -37.51 -4.68 2.24
C MET A 12 -36.26 -5.03 1.41
N LYS A 13 -36.40 -5.28 0.10
CA LYS A 13 -35.30 -5.58 -0.83
C LYS A 13 -34.75 -4.33 -1.54
N ASN A 14 -34.93 -3.15 -0.95
CA ASN A 14 -34.49 -1.87 -1.51
C ASN A 14 -35.17 -1.52 -2.85
N ILE A 15 -36.44 -1.91 -3.03
CA ILE A 15 -37.29 -1.50 -4.16
C ILE A 15 -38.33 -0.50 -3.64
N HIS A 16 -38.33 0.72 -4.15
CA HIS A 16 -39.25 1.75 -3.63
C HIS A 16 -40.73 1.39 -3.89
N PRO A 17 -41.63 1.51 -2.89
CA PRO A 17 -43.02 1.06 -3.03
C PRO A 17 -43.80 1.78 -4.14
N ILE A 18 -43.40 3.00 -4.50
CA ILE A 18 -43.98 3.75 -5.64
C ILE A 18 -43.99 2.96 -6.94
N TYR A 19 -42.99 2.10 -7.16
CA TYR A 19 -42.88 1.27 -8.36
C TYR A 19 -43.98 0.21 -8.42
N ASN A 20 -44.24 -0.44 -7.28
CA ASN A 20 -45.31 -1.42 -7.16
C ASN A 20 -46.69 -0.76 -7.20
N ILE A 21 -46.84 0.43 -6.59
CA ILE A 21 -48.08 1.21 -6.67
C ILE A 21 -48.38 1.58 -8.13
N LYS A 22 -47.39 2.10 -8.87
CA LYS A 22 -47.55 2.43 -10.30
C LYS A 22 -47.92 1.20 -11.14
N ALA A 23 -47.29 0.05 -10.88
CA ALA A 23 -47.64 -1.20 -11.56
C ALA A 23 -49.07 -1.66 -11.23
N LEU A 24 -49.55 -1.49 -9.99
CA LEU A 24 -50.93 -1.79 -9.61
C LEU A 24 -51.94 -0.86 -10.28
N MET A 25 -51.63 0.44 -10.40
CA MET A 25 -52.48 1.39 -11.13
C MET A 25 -52.67 0.96 -12.59
N ILE A 26 -51.58 0.62 -13.28
CA ILE A 26 -51.63 0.18 -14.69
C ILE A 26 -52.41 -1.13 -14.83
N LYS A 27 -52.20 -2.11 -13.93
CA LYS A 27 -52.98 -3.35 -13.94
C LYS A 27 -54.48 -3.13 -13.77
N ARG A 28 -54.88 -2.15 -12.94
CA ARG A 28 -56.30 -1.82 -12.74
C ARG A 28 -56.93 -1.23 -14.00
N GLU A 29 -56.20 -0.39 -14.74
CA GLU A 29 -56.70 0.15 -16.01
C GLU A 29 -56.76 -0.93 -17.09
N LEU A 30 -55.70 -1.73 -17.28
CA LEU A 30 -55.67 -2.82 -18.26
C LEU A 30 -56.73 -3.90 -18.02
N ALA A 31 -57.11 -4.13 -16.76
CA ALA A 31 -58.17 -5.09 -16.43
C ALA A 31 -59.56 -4.61 -16.87
N LYS A 32 -59.77 -3.30 -17.05
CA LYS A 32 -61.04 -2.75 -17.55
C LYS A 32 -61.21 -3.04 -19.04
N ASP A 33 -60.13 -3.08 -19.80
CA ASP A 33 -60.16 -3.30 -21.25
C ASP A 33 -60.46 -4.78 -21.57
N PRO A 34 -61.58 -5.11 -22.24
CA PRO A 34 -61.96 -6.49 -22.50
C PRO A 34 -61.07 -7.20 -23.53
N GLN A 35 -60.43 -6.45 -24.43
CA GLN A 35 -59.58 -7.00 -25.49
C GLN A 35 -58.25 -7.54 -24.95
N LEU A 36 -57.68 -6.91 -23.91
CA LEU A 36 -56.37 -7.27 -23.36
C LEU A 36 -56.43 -8.33 -22.24
N LYS A 37 -57.62 -8.82 -21.86
CA LYS A 37 -57.78 -9.75 -20.72
C LYS A 37 -57.04 -11.08 -20.90
N ASN A 38 -56.91 -11.53 -22.14
CA ASN A 38 -56.28 -12.82 -22.48
C ASN A 38 -54.81 -12.66 -22.90
N GLU A 39 -54.28 -11.44 -22.91
CA GLU A 39 -52.92 -11.13 -23.35
C GLU A 39 -51.96 -10.92 -22.18
N ASN A 40 -50.66 -11.10 -22.42
CA ASN A 40 -49.64 -10.85 -21.40
C ASN A 40 -49.39 -9.35 -21.19
N TRP A 41 -49.64 -8.84 -19.98
CA TRP A 41 -49.47 -7.43 -19.62
C TRP A 41 -48.03 -6.99 -19.34
N GLU A 42 -47.04 -7.88 -19.39
CA GLU A 42 -45.63 -7.55 -19.07
C GLU A 42 -45.03 -6.39 -19.86
N ARG A 43 -45.54 -6.13 -21.07
CA ARG A 43 -45.08 -5.04 -21.95
C ARG A 43 -45.49 -3.66 -21.43
N PHE A 44 -46.64 -3.58 -20.76
CA PHE A 44 -47.20 -2.35 -20.21
C PHE A 44 -46.74 -2.09 -18.77
N LEU A 45 -46.19 -3.11 -18.10
CA LEU A 45 -45.69 -3.01 -16.74
C LEU A 45 -44.27 -2.42 -16.71
N PRO A 46 -44.02 -1.36 -15.92
CA PRO A 46 -42.67 -0.82 -15.74
C PRO A 46 -41.70 -1.87 -15.18
N LYS A 47 -40.60 -2.13 -15.89
CA LYS A 47 -39.52 -3.03 -15.43
C LYS A 47 -38.39 -2.21 -14.80
N PHE A 48 -38.32 -2.20 -13.47
CA PHE A 48 -37.26 -1.53 -12.74
C PHE A 48 -36.10 -2.50 -12.49
N ALA A 49 -35.22 -2.64 -13.49
CA ALA A 49 -33.96 -3.33 -13.28
C ALA A 49 -32.99 -2.41 -12.53
N THR A 50 -32.43 -2.88 -11.42
CA THR A 50 -31.34 -2.16 -10.75
C THR A 50 -30.19 -2.03 -11.73
N LYS A 51 -29.84 -0.80 -12.12
CA LYS A 51 -28.65 -0.52 -12.94
C LYS A 51 -27.40 -0.71 -12.09
N ASN A 52 -27.08 -1.96 -11.76
CA ASN A 52 -25.85 -2.33 -11.07
C ASN A 52 -24.69 -2.21 -12.05
N VAL A 53 -24.28 -0.98 -12.36
CA VAL A 53 -23.07 -0.73 -13.14
C VAL A 53 -21.89 -0.97 -12.19
N SER A 54 -21.54 -2.23 -11.94
CA SER A 54 -20.39 -2.60 -11.12
C SER A 54 -19.07 -2.36 -11.87
N LYS A 55 -18.91 -1.15 -12.44
CA LYS A 55 -17.65 -0.69 -13.04
C LYS A 55 -16.73 -0.10 -11.98
N ARG A 56 -16.81 -0.57 -10.73
CA ARG A 56 -15.83 -0.16 -9.71
C ARG A 56 -14.51 -0.85 -10.05
N LYS A 57 -13.63 -0.09 -10.71
CA LYS A 57 -12.24 -0.52 -10.94
C LYS A 57 -11.61 -0.81 -9.59
N GLN A 58 -11.10 -2.03 -9.43
CA GLN A 58 -10.38 -2.42 -8.22
C GLN A 58 -9.07 -1.61 -8.14
N PRO A 59 -8.65 -1.17 -6.95
CA PRO A 59 -7.36 -0.50 -6.80
C PRO A 59 -6.23 -1.46 -7.19
N LYS A 60 -5.19 -0.93 -7.85
CA LYS A 60 -4.01 -1.71 -8.26
C LYS A 60 -3.25 -2.30 -7.05
N ILE A 61 -3.27 -1.59 -5.93
CA ILE A 61 -2.67 -2.02 -4.67
C ILE A 61 -3.80 -2.39 -3.73
N LYS A 62 -3.99 -3.69 -3.51
CA LYS A 62 -4.91 -4.21 -2.50
C LYS A 62 -4.07 -4.52 -1.26
N ARG A 63 -4.45 -3.92 -0.12
CA ARG A 63 -3.86 -4.29 1.17
C ARG A 63 -4.42 -5.64 1.58
N GLU A 64 -3.55 -6.63 1.74
CA GLU A 64 -3.94 -7.92 2.30
C GLU A 64 -4.39 -7.72 3.75
N LYS A 65 -5.46 -8.44 4.14
CA LYS A 65 -5.97 -8.38 5.51
C LYS A 65 -5.00 -9.15 6.41
N LYS A 66 -4.64 -8.55 7.55
CA LYS A 66 -3.82 -9.25 8.56
C LYS A 66 -4.59 -10.46 9.10
N PRO A 67 -3.92 -11.59 9.38
CA PRO A 67 -4.55 -12.75 9.98
C PRO A 67 -5.18 -12.36 11.33
N TYR A 68 -6.31 -12.98 11.65
CA TYR A 68 -6.97 -12.75 12.93
C TYR A 68 -6.06 -13.24 14.06
N THR A 69 -5.72 -12.32 14.96
CA THR A 69 -5.04 -12.63 16.22
C THR A 69 -6.04 -12.42 17.35
N PRO A 70 -6.32 -13.44 18.18
CA PRO A 70 -7.26 -13.32 19.28
C PRO A 70 -6.71 -12.43 20.41
N PHE A 71 -5.39 -12.29 20.50
CA PHE A 71 -4.75 -11.44 21.49
C PHE A 71 -4.52 -10.03 20.96
N PRO A 72 -4.79 -8.99 21.77
CA PRO A 72 -4.44 -7.63 21.42
C PRO A 72 -2.91 -7.47 21.34
N PRO A 73 -2.39 -6.55 20.52
CA PRO A 73 -0.98 -6.20 20.55
C PRO A 73 -0.61 -5.59 21.91
N ALA A 74 0.67 -5.72 22.30
CA ALA A 74 1.17 -5.08 23.52
C ALA A 74 0.97 -3.57 23.47
N GLN A 75 0.62 -2.98 24.61
CA GLN A 75 0.48 -1.53 24.74
C GLN A 75 1.86 -0.86 24.56
N PRO A 76 1.92 0.31 23.91
CA PRO A 76 3.16 1.06 23.82
C PRO A 76 3.58 1.53 25.22
N GLU A 77 4.85 1.33 25.56
CA GLU A 77 5.43 1.74 26.84
C GLU A 77 5.32 3.26 27.06
N SER A 78 5.02 3.68 28.29
CA SER A 78 5.00 5.09 28.66
C SER A 78 6.40 5.69 28.66
N LYS A 79 6.50 7.03 28.68
CA LYS A 79 7.81 7.70 28.81
C LYS A 79 8.52 7.33 30.11
N LEU A 80 7.77 7.14 31.19
CA LEU A 80 8.31 6.75 32.49
C LEU A 80 8.86 5.32 32.43
N ASP A 81 8.10 4.39 31.85
CA ASP A 81 8.52 2.99 31.72
C ASP A 81 9.81 2.87 30.90
N LYS A 82 9.92 3.62 29.80
CA LYS A 82 11.15 3.66 29.00
C LYS A 82 12.36 4.17 29.79
N GLN A 83 12.16 5.20 30.62
CA GLN A 83 13.23 5.76 31.46
C GLN A 83 13.60 4.84 32.64
N LEU A 84 12.62 4.10 33.18
CA LEU A 84 12.85 3.09 34.21
C LEU A 84 13.61 1.90 33.62
N ALA A 85 13.21 1.41 32.45
CA ALA A 85 13.88 0.33 31.73
C ALA A 85 15.31 0.69 31.32
N SER A 86 15.57 1.94 30.90
CA SER A 86 16.93 2.42 30.59
C SER A 86 17.77 2.75 31.83
N GLY A 87 17.16 2.80 33.02
CA GLY A 87 17.79 3.24 34.27
C GLY A 87 18.08 4.75 34.33
N GLU A 88 17.76 5.51 33.28
CA GLU A 88 17.96 6.95 33.25
C GLU A 88 17.03 7.68 34.22
N TYR A 89 15.89 7.08 34.61
CA TYR A 89 14.97 7.70 35.54
C TYR A 89 15.66 8.10 36.86
N PHE A 90 16.56 7.25 37.36
CA PHE A 90 17.24 7.44 38.63
C PHE A 90 18.43 8.41 38.56
N LEU A 91 18.92 8.75 37.36
CA LEU A 91 20.05 9.66 37.20
C LEU A 91 19.63 11.13 37.42
N SER A 92 20.46 11.87 38.16
CA SER A 92 20.32 13.32 38.29
C SER A 92 20.50 14.02 36.93
N LYS A 93 19.92 15.22 36.79
CA LYS A 93 20.08 16.05 35.58
C LYS A 93 21.55 16.31 35.25
N GLU A 94 22.40 16.47 36.26
CA GLU A 94 23.84 16.65 36.09
C GLU A 94 24.51 15.38 35.55
N GLN A 95 24.19 14.21 36.12
CA GLN A 95 24.72 12.92 35.65
C GLN A 95 24.31 12.64 34.20
N LYS A 96 23.07 12.98 33.82
CA LYS A 96 22.59 12.90 32.44
C LYS A 96 23.41 13.79 31.50
N ARG A 97 23.64 15.05 31.88
CA ARG A 97 24.46 16.00 31.11
C ARG A 97 25.91 15.51 30.96
N MET A 98 26.49 14.98 32.03
CA MET A 98 27.85 14.43 31.99
C MET A 98 27.94 13.22 31.05
N ARG A 99 26.94 12.33 31.06
CA ARG A 99 26.88 11.20 30.12
C ARG A 99 26.74 11.65 28.68
N GLN A 100 25.85 12.60 28.41
CA GLN A 100 25.68 13.19 27.07
C GLN A 100 26.97 13.87 26.58
N LYS A 101 27.66 14.63 27.45
CA LYS A 101 28.92 15.26 27.10
C LYS A 101 29.99 14.22 26.73
N LYS A 102 30.14 13.16 27.54
CA LYS A 102 31.07 12.06 27.24
C LYS A 102 30.76 11.36 25.92
N GLU A 103 29.47 11.16 25.60
CA GLU A 103 29.05 10.56 24.32
C GLU A 103 29.38 11.48 23.13
N LEU A 104 29.17 12.79 23.27
CA LEU A 104 29.56 13.76 22.25
C LEU A 104 31.08 13.80 22.06
N ASP A 105 31.85 13.88 23.15
CA ASP A 105 33.31 13.91 23.11
C ASP A 105 33.86 12.65 22.41
N ALA A 106 33.35 11.46 22.76
CA ALA A 106 33.72 10.21 22.08
C ALA A 106 33.38 10.22 20.58
N ARG A 107 32.21 10.73 20.19
CA ARG A 107 31.83 10.88 18.78
C ARG A 107 32.74 11.86 18.04
N HIS A 108 33.19 12.93 18.70
CA HIS A 108 34.15 13.87 18.13
C HIS A 108 35.52 13.20 17.92
N GLU A 109 36.01 12.45 18.90
CA GLU A 109 37.26 11.69 18.78
C GLU A 109 37.21 10.67 17.63
N GLU A 110 36.11 9.92 17.47
CA GLU A 110 35.92 8.99 16.34
C GLU A 110 35.92 9.71 14.99
N ALA A 111 35.23 10.86 14.89
CA ALA A 111 35.21 11.66 13.67
C ALA A 111 36.58 12.24 13.33
N GLU A 112 37.36 12.65 14.32
CA GLU A 112 38.74 13.11 14.14
C GLU A 112 39.64 11.98 13.65
N LYS A 113 39.57 10.79 14.25
CA LYS A 113 40.30 9.60 13.78
C LYS A 113 39.96 9.29 12.32
N LYS A 114 38.68 9.21 11.97
CA LYS A 114 38.23 8.97 10.59
C LYS A 114 38.70 10.06 9.62
N ARG A 115 38.74 11.31 10.05
CA ARG A 115 39.27 12.43 9.23
C ARG A 115 40.78 12.30 9.05
N GLN A 116 41.51 11.90 10.08
CA GLN A 116 42.96 11.67 10.01
C GLN A 116 43.28 10.48 9.09
N GLU A 117 42.55 9.37 9.21
CA GLU A 117 42.66 8.20 8.31
C GLU A 117 42.40 8.56 6.85
N ARG A 118 41.32 9.31 6.58
CA ARG A 118 41.03 9.78 5.22
C ARG A 118 42.14 10.70 4.69
N ARG A 119 42.75 11.51 5.56
CA ARG A 119 43.84 12.40 5.16
C ARG A 119 45.13 11.60 4.91
N SER A 120 45.45 10.61 5.73
CA SER A 120 46.66 9.79 5.55
C SER A 120 46.59 8.91 4.30
N GLN A 121 45.40 8.43 3.91
CA GLN A 121 45.20 7.72 2.65
C GLN A 121 45.66 8.50 1.42
N ALA A 122 45.53 9.83 1.41
CA ALA A 122 46.01 10.67 0.30
C ALA A 122 47.55 10.82 0.25
N PHE A 123 48.26 10.45 1.33
CA PHE A 123 49.72 10.45 1.40
C PHE A 123 50.34 9.07 1.15
N VAL A 124 49.53 8.02 1.06
CA VAL A 124 49.99 6.68 0.66
C VAL A 124 49.93 6.63 -0.88
N PRO A 125 51.08 6.43 -1.57
CA PRO A 125 51.06 6.21 -3.00
C PRO A 125 50.13 5.04 -3.35
N PRO A 126 49.34 5.14 -4.43
CA PRO A 126 48.56 3.99 -4.90
C PRO A 126 49.50 2.82 -5.17
N GLU A 127 49.07 1.60 -4.83
CA GLU A 127 49.82 0.40 -5.20
C GLU A 127 49.91 0.35 -6.73
N GLU A 128 51.14 0.43 -7.24
CA GLU A 128 51.43 0.19 -8.65
C GLU A 128 51.34 -1.31 -8.89
N ASP A 129 50.47 -1.75 -9.80
CA ASP A 129 50.54 -3.10 -10.32
C ASP A 129 51.89 -3.26 -11.03
N ASP A 130 52.76 -4.13 -10.54
CA ASP A 130 54.00 -4.51 -11.22
C ASP A 130 53.66 -5.18 -12.56
N GLU A 131 53.42 -4.39 -13.62
CA GLU A 131 53.51 -4.88 -15.00
C GLU A 131 54.99 -5.09 -15.35
N LYS A 132 55.61 -6.12 -14.77
CA LYS A 132 56.83 -6.71 -15.30
C LYS A 132 56.54 -8.09 -15.89
N THR A 133 56.48 -8.05 -17.22
CA THR A 133 56.95 -9.08 -18.17
C THR A 133 55.96 -10.17 -18.60
N GLN A 134 55.08 -9.84 -19.55
CA GLN A 134 54.75 -10.73 -20.67
C GLN A 134 54.71 -9.92 -21.98
N ASN A 135 55.75 -10.09 -22.81
CA ASN A 135 55.80 -9.55 -24.16
C ASN A 135 54.90 -10.36 -25.08
N SER A 136 54.19 -9.65 -25.97
CA SER A 136 53.58 -10.09 -27.25
C SER A 136 52.34 -10.99 -27.22
N GLY A 137 51.22 -10.47 -27.77
CA GLY A 137 50.12 -11.30 -28.26
C GLY A 137 48.73 -10.70 -28.06
N GLN A 138 48.31 -9.88 -29.02
CA GLN A 138 46.92 -9.44 -29.26
C GLN A 138 45.81 -10.37 -28.71
N LYS A 139 44.99 -9.85 -27.79
CA LYS A 139 43.53 -9.76 -27.98
C LYS A 139 42.92 -8.91 -26.87
N ARG A 140 42.47 -7.70 -27.24
CA ARG A 140 41.44 -6.98 -26.48
C ARG A 140 40.21 -7.90 -26.46
N LYS A 141 40.00 -8.63 -25.35
CA LYS A 141 38.72 -9.28 -25.09
C LYS A 141 37.78 -8.15 -24.72
N ASN A 142 36.75 -8.01 -25.56
CA ASN A 142 35.69 -7.01 -25.43
C ASN A 142 35.29 -6.83 -23.98
N ASP A 143 35.23 -5.57 -23.54
CA ASP A 143 34.49 -5.17 -22.35
C ASP A 143 33.04 -5.65 -22.53
N ASP A 144 32.74 -6.83 -21.99
CA ASP A 144 31.39 -7.35 -21.91
C ASP A 144 30.67 -6.56 -20.82
N VAL A 145 30.19 -5.39 -21.21
CA VAL A 145 29.30 -4.58 -20.39
C VAL A 145 28.09 -5.47 -20.10
N ASP A 146 27.88 -5.85 -18.84
CA ASP A 146 26.75 -6.69 -18.42
C ASP A 146 25.41 -6.02 -18.78
N ILE A 147 24.89 -6.41 -19.94
CA ILE A 147 23.66 -5.89 -20.53
C ILE A 147 22.47 -6.25 -19.63
N GLU A 148 22.55 -7.34 -18.87
CA GLU A 148 21.48 -7.76 -17.97
C GLU A 148 21.38 -6.82 -16.78
N GLU A 149 22.50 -6.46 -16.16
CA GLU A 149 22.52 -5.51 -15.06
C GLU A 149 22.03 -4.12 -15.50
N LEU A 150 22.46 -3.66 -16.68
CA LEU A 150 22.00 -2.39 -17.27
C LEU A 150 20.48 -2.41 -17.56
N LYS A 151 19.98 -3.49 -18.15
CA LYS A 151 18.53 -3.68 -18.41
C LYS A 151 17.73 -3.72 -17.11
N GLN A 152 18.26 -4.34 -16.04
CA GLN A 152 17.62 -4.36 -14.73
C GLN A 152 17.58 -2.97 -14.09
N LYS A 153 18.64 -2.18 -14.22
CA LYS A 153 18.75 -0.80 -13.70
C LYS A 153 17.75 0.13 -14.39
N VAL A 154 17.64 0.05 -15.73
CA VAL A 154 16.66 0.81 -16.52
C VAL A 154 15.22 0.42 -16.17
N LYS A 155 14.92 -0.89 -16.04
CA LYS A 155 13.59 -1.37 -15.61
C LYS A 155 13.23 -0.90 -14.20
N LYS A 156 14.17 -0.87 -13.25
CA LYS A 156 13.94 -0.34 -11.89
C LYS A 156 13.64 1.16 -11.91
N GLY A 157 14.36 1.94 -12.73
CA GLY A 157 14.12 3.38 -12.91
C GLY A 157 12.73 3.69 -13.47
N LEU A 158 12.34 3.00 -14.53
CA LEU A 158 11.01 3.17 -15.17
C LEU A 158 9.85 2.73 -14.25
N LYS A 159 10.07 1.75 -13.36
CA LYS A 159 9.07 1.34 -12.35
C LYS A 159 8.91 2.34 -11.21
N LYS A 160 9.96 3.08 -10.84
CA LYS A 160 9.88 4.16 -9.83
C LYS A 160 9.10 5.38 -10.36
N SER A 161 9.21 5.70 -11.64
CA SER A 161 8.49 6.82 -12.27
C SER A 161 6.99 6.56 -12.48
N LYS A 162 6.55 5.30 -12.51
CA LYS A 162 5.15 4.90 -12.73
C LYS A 162 4.34 4.65 -11.45
N LYS A 163 4.93 4.87 -10.27
CA LYS A 163 4.28 4.60 -8.97
C LYS A 163 3.80 5.88 -8.32
#